data_AF-A0A9P7J1N0-F1
#
_entry.id   AF-A0A9P7J1N0-F1
#
_cell.length_a   1.000
_cell.length_b   1.000
_cell.length_c   1.000
_cell.angle_alpha   90.00
_cell.angle_beta   90.00
_cell.angle_gamma   90.00
#
_symmetry.space_group_name_H-M   'P 1'
#
loop_
_entity.id
_entity.type
_entity.pdbx_description
1 polymer ?
#
loop_
_entity_poly.entity_id
_entity_poly.type
_entity_poly.pdbx_seq_one_letter_code
_entity_poly.pdbx_strand_id
1 'polypeptide(L)'
;MALDARWGPDHPERVKTQSRITNHLYHKAVNDVEQLVVMRLLELTKLQISGLGYKLRTQISIALKSQATYASQLDPPRPPLQWEQIVDYSFLAEFDLLHETAKEEICRLNVEVGRLCTKIRDDTLDYARAIAQLELDNPLLAAHLQCRWQWLQSANG
;
A
#
# COMPACT_ATOMS: atom_id res chain seq x y z
N MET A 1 22.69 -12.67 -37.49
CA MET A 1 22.25 -11.73 -36.44
C MET A 1 22.99 -12.11 -35.17
N ALA A 2 24.09 -11.42 -34.86
CA ALA A 2 24.81 -11.65 -33.60
C ALA A 2 24.00 -10.98 -32.49
N LEU A 3 23.60 -11.74 -31.47
CA LEU A 3 23.05 -11.16 -30.26
C LEU A 3 24.21 -10.44 -29.56
N ASP A 4 24.07 -9.14 -29.32
CA ASP A 4 25.03 -8.38 -28.52
C ASP A 4 25.27 -9.09 -27.18
N ALA A 5 26.54 -9.16 -26.76
CA ALA A 5 26.94 -9.89 -25.58
C ALA A 5 26.13 -9.46 -24.36
N ARG A 6 25.66 -10.44 -23.57
CA ARG A 6 24.91 -10.22 -22.32
C ARG A 6 25.67 -9.21 -21.44
N TRP A 7 24.99 -8.14 -21.02
CA TRP A 7 25.60 -7.07 -20.22
C TRP A 7 26.23 -7.62 -18.94
N GLY A 8 27.57 -7.55 -18.91
CA GLY A 8 28.38 -7.86 -17.73
C GLY A 8 28.20 -6.83 -16.61
N PRO A 9 28.75 -7.11 -15.41
CA PRO A 9 28.61 -6.25 -14.24
C PRO A 9 29.09 -4.81 -14.45
N ASP A 10 30.11 -4.60 -15.31
CA ASP A 10 30.70 -3.29 -15.59
C ASP A 10 30.07 -2.56 -16.79
N HIS A 11 29.00 -3.11 -17.39
CA HIS A 11 28.36 -2.48 -18.54
C HIS A 11 27.69 -1.16 -18.13
N PRO A 12 27.97 -0.03 -18.81
CA PRO A 12 27.51 1.29 -18.38
C PRO A 12 25.98 1.39 -18.27
N GLU A 13 25.25 0.74 -19.17
CA GLU A 13 23.77 0.72 -19.11
C GLU A 13 23.25 -0.15 -17.97
N ARG A 14 23.98 -1.19 -17.57
CA ARG A 14 23.65 -2.03 -16.42
C ARG A 14 23.87 -1.25 -15.12
N VAL A 15 24.99 -0.55 -14.98
CA VAL A 15 25.29 0.32 -13.83
C VAL A 15 24.23 1.41 -13.70
N LYS A 16 23.91 2.10 -14.79
CA LYS A 16 22.85 3.13 -14.81
C LYS A 16 21.49 2.57 -14.39
N THR A 17 21.14 1.38 -14.88
CA THR A 17 19.87 0.73 -14.53
C THR A 17 19.86 0.32 -13.06
N GLN A 18 20.98 -0.19 -12.54
CA GLN A 18 21.13 -0.55 -11.14
C GLN A 18 20.92 0.69 -10.24
N SER A 19 21.54 1.83 -10.55
CA SER A 19 21.35 3.07 -9.79
C SER A 19 19.88 3.54 -9.81
N ARG A 20 19.18 3.38 -10.93
CA ARG A 20 17.74 3.73 -11.03
C ARG A 20 16.87 2.81 -10.18
N ILE A 21 17.16 1.51 -10.17
CA ILE A 21 16.45 0.53 -9.35
C ILE A 21 16.68 0.84 -7.87
N THR A 22 17.92 1.08 -7.46
CA THR A 22 18.25 1.43 -6.07
C THR A 22 17.53 2.70 -5.62
N ASN A 23 17.51 3.76 -6.43
CA ASN A 23 16.75 4.98 -6.13
C ASN A 23 15.24 4.72 -6.00
N HIS A 24 14.67 3.93 -6.90
CA HIS A 24 13.25 3.58 -6.82
C HIS A 24 12.91 2.80 -5.55
N LEU A 25 13.74 1.81 -5.20
CA LEU A 25 13.57 1.03 -3.97
C LEU A 25 13.73 1.90 -2.71
N TYR A 26 14.66 2.85 -2.73
CA TYR A 26 14.82 3.83 -1.67
C TYR A 26 13.57 4.69 -1.47
N HIS A 27 13.05 5.30 -2.54
CA HIS A 27 11.85 6.13 -2.45
C HIS A 27 10.61 5.31 -2.04
N LYS A 28 10.51 4.07 -2.50
CA LYS A 28 9.47 3.16 -2.04
C LYS A 28 9.56 2.89 -0.54
N ALA A 29 10.76 2.58 -0.03
CA ALA A 29 10.96 2.37 1.40
C ALA A 29 10.65 3.62 2.24
N VAL A 30 10.96 4.82 1.74
CA VAL A 30 10.58 6.09 2.37
C VAL A 30 9.06 6.23 2.43
N ASN A 31 8.36 6.05 1.31
CA ASN A 31 6.91 6.15 1.25
C ASN A 31 6.22 5.12 2.16
N ASP A 32 6.76 3.90 2.24
CA ASP A 32 6.26 2.86 3.14
C ASP A 32 6.39 3.30 4.61
N VAL A 33 7.52 3.90 5.01
CA VAL A 33 7.72 4.46 6.35
C VAL A 33 6.73 5.60 6.61
N GLU A 34 6.59 6.55 5.70
CA GLU A 34 5.67 7.69 5.83
C GLU A 34 4.22 7.22 6.00
N GLN A 35 3.76 6.29 5.17
CA GLN A 35 2.43 5.72 5.26
C GLN A 35 2.21 4.99 6.60
N LEU A 36 3.20 4.20 7.06
CA LEU A 36 3.12 3.50 8.34
C LEU A 36 3.10 4.48 9.53
N VAL A 37 3.85 5.58 9.47
CA VAL A 37 3.82 6.65 10.49
C VAL A 37 2.47 7.36 10.50
N VAL A 38 1.92 7.71 9.33
CA VAL A 38 0.56 8.27 9.24
C VAL A 38 -0.45 7.29 9.82
N MET A 39 -0.44 6.02 9.40
CA MET A 39 -1.31 4.98 9.98
C MET A 39 -1.14 4.86 11.50
N ARG A 40 0.07 5.06 12.03
CA ARG A 40 0.33 5.03 13.47
C ARG A 40 -0.23 6.24 14.20
N LEU A 41 -0.12 7.43 13.62
CA LEU A 41 -0.76 8.64 14.15
C LEU A 41 -2.28 8.48 14.11
N LEU A 42 -2.83 7.93 13.02
CA LEU A 42 -4.25 7.61 12.90
C LEU A 42 -4.70 6.59 13.94
N GLU A 43 -3.92 5.54 14.17
CA GLU A 43 -4.16 4.61 15.26
C GLU A 43 -4.12 5.34 16.59
N LEU A 44 -3.08 6.08 16.94
CA LEU A 44 -2.99 6.75 18.24
C LEU A 44 -4.15 7.72 18.48
N THR A 45 -4.64 8.39 17.44
CA THR A 45 -5.83 9.25 17.49
C THR A 45 -7.15 8.44 17.55
N LYS A 46 -7.23 7.28 16.90
CA LYS A 46 -8.41 6.38 16.94
C LYS A 46 -8.42 5.43 18.16
N LEU A 47 -7.26 5.23 18.80
CA LEU A 47 -6.99 4.17 19.77
C LEU A 47 -6.75 4.72 21.19
N GLN A 48 -7.84 5.27 21.74
CA GLN A 48 -8.33 4.77 23.03
C GLN A 48 -8.76 3.27 22.98
N ILE A 49 -8.40 2.53 21.92
CA ILE A 49 -8.86 1.19 21.56
C ILE A 49 -7.62 0.30 21.39
N SER A 50 -7.55 -0.72 22.20
CA SER A 50 -6.42 -1.63 22.38
C SER A 50 -6.14 -2.55 21.17
N GLY A 51 -4.86 -2.75 20.81
CA GLY A 51 -4.39 -4.02 20.21
C GLY A 51 -3.66 -3.97 18.86
N LEU A 52 -3.88 -2.95 18.02
CA LEU A 52 -3.26 -2.88 16.68
C LEU A 52 -1.82 -2.33 16.66
N GLY A 53 -1.44 -1.59 17.70
CA GLY A 53 -0.17 -0.85 17.72
C GLY A 53 1.11 -1.69 17.79
N TYR A 54 1.06 -2.95 18.24
CA TYR A 54 2.25 -3.79 18.27
C TYR A 54 2.68 -4.22 16.86
N LYS A 55 1.74 -4.73 16.05
CA LYS A 55 2.03 -5.17 14.68
C LYS A 55 2.52 -3.99 13.81
N LEU A 56 1.93 -2.81 13.96
CA LEU A 56 2.35 -1.63 13.21
C LEU A 56 3.74 -1.14 13.61
N ARG A 57 4.10 -1.14 14.90
CA ARG A 57 5.47 -0.82 15.36
C ARG A 57 6.52 -1.76 14.78
N THR A 58 6.19 -3.04 14.66
CA THR A 58 7.07 -4.02 14.02
C THR A 58 7.25 -3.70 12.53
N GLN A 59 6.18 -3.34 11.82
CA GLN A 59 6.27 -2.95 10.40
C GLN A 59 7.07 -1.66 10.20
N ILE A 60 6.87 -0.64 11.04
CA ILE A 60 7.68 0.60 11.03
C ILE A 60 9.16 0.25 11.23
N SER A 61 9.46 -0.61 12.21
CA SER A 61 10.84 -1.03 12.48
C SER A 61 11.47 -1.78 11.30
N ILE A 62 10.70 -2.57 10.55
CA ILE A 62 11.17 -3.26 9.34
C ILE A 62 11.39 -2.25 8.19
N ALA A 63 10.47 -1.32 7.98
CA ALA A 63 10.56 -0.32 6.92
C ALA A 63 11.72 0.67 7.14
N LEU A 64 11.99 1.06 8.39
CA LEU A 64 13.16 1.87 8.72
C LEU A 64 14.48 1.14 8.43
N LYS A 65 14.53 -0.17 8.74
CA LYS A 65 15.70 -1.01 8.42
C LYS A 65 15.92 -1.15 6.92
N SER A 66 14.85 -1.33 6.14
CA SER A 66 14.96 -1.42 4.68
C SER A 66 15.41 -0.08 4.09
N GLN A 67 14.85 1.05 4.53
CA GLN A 67 15.28 2.38 4.13
C GLN A 67 16.78 2.61 4.40
N ALA A 68 17.27 2.27 5.59
CA ALA A 68 18.69 2.39 5.94
C ALA A 68 19.59 1.52 5.05
N THR A 69 19.10 0.34 4.64
CA THR A 69 19.82 -0.58 3.75
C THR A 69 19.92 -0.02 2.33
N TYR A 70 18.87 0.61 1.81
CA TYR A 70 18.90 1.19 0.45
C TYR A 70 19.61 2.54 0.42
N ALA A 71 19.55 3.32 1.50
CA ALA A 71 20.23 4.60 1.64
C ALA A 71 21.75 4.50 1.50
N SER A 72 22.34 3.42 2.02
CA SER A 72 23.79 3.16 1.94
C SER A 72 24.27 2.71 0.55
N GLN A 73 23.33 2.30 -0.32
CA GLN A 73 23.59 1.86 -1.69
C GLN A 73 23.40 2.98 -2.73
N LEU A 74 22.97 4.17 -2.29
CA LEU A 74 22.86 5.36 -3.15
C LEU A 74 24.24 5.94 -3.46
N ASP A 75 24.33 6.66 -4.57
CA ASP A 75 25.50 7.46 -4.95
C ASP A 75 25.08 8.93 -5.15
N PRO A 76 25.46 9.85 -4.24
CA PRO A 76 26.23 9.61 -3.02
C PRO A 76 25.41 8.90 -1.92
N PRO A 77 26.05 8.11 -1.05
CA PRO A 77 25.38 7.41 0.04
C PRO A 77 24.81 8.41 1.04
N ARG A 78 23.55 8.22 1.44
CA ARG A 78 22.87 9.16 2.34
C ARG A 78 23.36 8.90 3.78
N PRO A 79 23.70 9.94 4.56
CA PRO A 79 24.13 9.77 5.94
C PRO A 79 23.03 9.11 6.78
N PRO A 80 23.38 8.22 7.72
CA PRO A 80 22.42 7.56 8.59
C PRO A 80 21.69 8.60 9.46
N LEU A 81 20.37 8.43 9.61
CA LEU A 81 19.53 9.27 10.46
C LEU A 81 20.04 9.21 11.90
N GLN A 82 20.52 10.36 12.40
CA GLN A 82 20.91 10.50 13.80
C GLN A 82 19.67 10.73 14.66
N TRP A 83 19.71 10.29 15.92
CA TRP A 83 18.57 10.44 16.82
C TRP A 83 18.20 11.92 17.03
N GLU A 84 19.20 12.79 17.05
CA GLU A 84 19.07 14.23 17.16
C GLU A 84 18.26 14.80 15.99
N GLN A 85 18.50 14.30 14.77
CA GLN A 85 17.73 14.71 13.58
C GLN A 85 16.27 14.24 13.67
N ILE A 86 16.02 13.05 14.22
CA ILE A 86 14.65 12.54 14.40
C ILE A 86 13.89 13.40 15.41
N VAL A 87 14.55 13.81 16.49
CA VAL A 87 13.98 14.76 17.46
C VAL A 87 13.75 16.11 16.81
N ASP A 88 14.67 16.61 15.99
CA ASP A 88 14.48 17.86 15.25
C ASP A 88 13.30 17.76 14.28
N TYR A 89 13.07 16.62 13.64
CA TYR A 89 11.92 16.38 12.75
C TYR A 89 10.58 16.17 13.49
N SER A 90 10.59 16.03 14.82
CA SER A 90 9.34 15.92 15.59
C SER A 90 8.44 17.15 15.43
N PHE A 91 9.00 18.32 15.11
CA PHE A 91 8.24 19.53 14.75
C PHE A 91 7.37 19.34 13.50
N LEU A 92 7.69 18.41 12.59
CA LEU A 92 6.84 18.12 11.43
C LEU A 92 5.52 17.48 11.85
N ALA A 93 5.48 16.82 13.01
CA ALA A 93 4.23 16.35 13.59
C ALA A 93 3.38 17.51 14.14
N GLU A 94 3.96 18.70 14.34
CA GLU A 94 3.28 19.94 14.77
C GLU A 94 2.80 20.79 13.58
N PHE A 95 3.08 20.39 12.33
CA PHE A 95 2.54 21.08 11.15
C PHE A 95 1.07 20.74 10.97
N ASP A 96 0.22 21.70 11.36
CA ASP A 96 -1.23 21.64 11.17
C ASP A 96 -1.62 21.28 9.73
N LEU A 97 -0.87 21.71 8.71
CA LEU A 97 -1.15 21.38 7.31
C LEU A 97 -1.03 19.86 7.03
N LEU A 98 -0.01 19.19 7.56
CA LEU A 98 0.16 17.73 7.41
C LEU A 98 -0.92 16.98 8.21
N HIS A 99 -1.32 17.53 9.34
CA HIS A 99 -2.41 16.99 10.14
C HIS A 99 -3.79 17.16 9.48
N GLU A 100 -4.09 18.32 8.89
CA GLU A 100 -5.36 18.58 8.20
C GLU A 100 -5.46 17.77 6.90
N THR A 101 -4.38 17.67 6.12
CA THR A 101 -4.36 16.80 4.92
C THR A 101 -4.53 15.32 5.29
N ALA A 102 -3.93 14.86 6.38
CA ALA A 102 -4.18 13.52 6.90
C ALA A 102 -5.63 13.35 7.35
N LYS A 103 -6.23 14.34 8.02
CA LYS A 103 -7.65 14.31 8.42
C LYS A 103 -8.59 14.26 7.23
N GLU A 104 -8.36 15.07 6.21
CA GLU A 104 -9.14 15.07 4.98
C GLU A 104 -9.06 13.70 4.29
N GLU A 105 -7.86 13.10 4.24
CA GLU A 105 -7.65 11.77 3.69
C GLU A 105 -8.41 10.70 4.50
N ILE A 106 -8.40 10.77 5.84
CA ILE A 106 -9.22 9.89 6.70
C ILE A 106 -10.70 10.02 6.35
N CYS A 107 -11.20 11.26 6.30
CA CYS A 107 -12.61 11.53 6.02
C CYS A 107 -13.00 10.96 4.65
N ARG A 108 -12.15 11.15 3.64
CA ARG A 108 -12.37 10.60 2.29
C ARG A 108 -12.38 9.07 2.31
N LEU A 109 -11.38 8.44 2.93
CA LEU A 109 -11.26 6.98 2.98
C LEU A 109 -12.42 6.34 3.76
N ASN A 110 -12.89 6.94 4.85
CA ASN A 110 -14.05 6.44 5.59
C ASN A 110 -15.32 6.43 4.74
N VAL A 111 -15.54 7.49 3.95
CA VAL A 111 -16.68 7.54 3.01
C VAL A 111 -16.54 6.47 1.94
N GLU A 112 -15.33 6.30 1.38
CA GLU A 112 -15.11 5.34 0.30
C GLU A 112 -15.21 3.89 0.77
N VAL A 113 -14.74 3.57 1.98
CA VAL A 113 -14.96 2.27 2.62
C VAL A 113 -16.46 2.00 2.79
N GLY A 114 -17.23 2.98 3.27
CA GLY A 114 -18.68 2.84 3.39
C GLY A 114 -19.38 2.60 2.04
N ARG A 115 -18.93 3.27 0.98
CA ARG A 115 -19.42 3.05 -0.39
C ARG A 115 -19.07 1.66 -0.90
N LEU A 116 -17.83 1.21 -0.71
CA LEU A 116 -17.38 -0.12 -1.10
C LEU A 116 -18.17 -1.22 -0.38
N CYS A 117 -18.36 -1.11 0.94
CA CYS A 117 -19.20 -2.04 1.70
C CYS A 117 -20.64 -2.09 1.17
N THR A 118 -21.21 -0.92 0.86
CA THR A 118 -22.55 -0.84 0.26
C THR A 118 -22.59 -1.53 -1.09
N LYS A 119 -21.63 -1.23 -1.98
CA LYS A 119 -21.50 -1.85 -3.30
C LYS A 119 -21.37 -3.36 -3.23
N ILE A 120 -20.52 -3.89 -2.34
CA ILE A 120 -20.34 -5.33 -2.14
C ILE A 120 -21.66 -6.00 -1.69
N ARG A 121 -22.38 -5.35 -0.76
CA ARG A 121 -23.68 -5.86 -0.29
C ARG A 121 -24.72 -5.86 -1.41
N ASP A 122 -24.82 -4.76 -2.15
CA ASP A 122 -25.77 -4.61 -3.24
C ASP A 122 -25.46 -5.60 -4.36
N ASP A 123 -24.19 -5.77 -4.73
CA ASP A 123 -23.75 -6.80 -5.70
C ASP A 123 -24.14 -8.20 -5.22
N THR A 124 -23.93 -8.52 -3.95
CA THR A 124 -24.32 -9.83 -3.39
C THR A 124 -25.83 -10.09 -3.57
N LEU A 125 -26.66 -9.07 -3.33
CA LEU A 125 -28.11 -9.17 -3.50
C LEU A 125 -28.51 -9.24 -4.97
N ASP A 126 -27.90 -8.43 -5.83
CA ASP A 126 -28.23 -8.32 -7.24
C ASP A 126 -27.83 -9.57 -8.02
N TYR A 127 -26.64 -10.14 -7.74
CA TYR A 127 -26.24 -11.43 -8.31
C TYR A 127 -27.17 -12.55 -7.87
N ALA A 128 -27.53 -12.62 -6.58
CA ALA A 128 -28.45 -13.64 -6.08
C ALA A 128 -29.84 -13.54 -6.74
N ARG A 129 -30.37 -12.32 -6.88
CA ARG A 129 -31.66 -12.06 -7.53
C ARG A 129 -31.63 -12.40 -9.02
N ALA A 130 -30.59 -11.98 -9.73
CA ALA A 130 -30.46 -12.23 -11.17
C ALA A 130 -30.38 -13.74 -11.46
N ILE A 131 -29.62 -14.49 -10.66
CA ILE A 131 -29.54 -15.95 -10.78
C ILE A 131 -30.92 -16.58 -10.57
N ALA A 132 -31.61 -16.24 -9.47
CA ALA A 132 -32.92 -16.78 -9.16
C ALA A 132 -34.00 -16.48 -10.23
N GLN A 133 -33.94 -15.30 -10.85
CA GLN A 133 -34.85 -14.94 -11.95
C GLN A 133 -34.54 -15.72 -13.23
N LEU A 134 -33.25 -15.88 -13.54
CA LEU A 134 -32.81 -16.54 -14.77
C LEU A 134 -32.86 -18.07 -14.70
N GLU A 135 -32.96 -18.67 -13.50
CA GLU A 135 -33.04 -20.13 -13.34
C GLU A 135 -34.21 -20.76 -14.10
N LEU A 136 -35.36 -20.06 -14.19
CA LEU A 136 -36.55 -20.55 -14.90
C LEU A 136 -36.53 -20.23 -16.40
N ASP A 137 -36.02 -19.05 -16.78
CA ASP A 137 -36.07 -18.56 -18.16
C ASP A 137 -34.86 -18.97 -19.00
N ASN A 138 -33.65 -18.99 -18.41
CA ASN A 138 -32.41 -19.32 -19.09
C ASN A 138 -31.36 -19.91 -18.14
N PRO A 139 -31.43 -21.24 -17.88
CA PRO A 139 -30.59 -21.90 -16.88
C PRO A 139 -29.10 -21.89 -17.25
N LEU A 140 -28.74 -21.83 -18.54
CA LEU A 140 -27.34 -21.74 -18.97
C LEU A 140 -26.72 -20.40 -18.59
N LEU A 141 -27.47 -19.31 -18.75
CA LEU A 141 -27.03 -17.98 -18.35
C LEU A 141 -26.96 -17.85 -16.82
N ALA A 142 -27.92 -18.43 -16.09
CA ALA A 142 -27.90 -18.50 -14.64
C ALA A 142 -26.64 -19.24 -14.12
N ALA A 143 -26.32 -20.41 -14.69
CA ALA A 143 -25.13 -21.17 -14.35
C ALA A 143 -23.83 -20.39 -14.66
N HIS A 144 -23.78 -19.66 -15.77
CA HIS A 144 -22.63 -18.82 -16.11
C HIS A 144 -22.42 -17.67 -15.11
N LEU A 145 -23.51 -16.98 -14.73
CA LEU A 145 -23.46 -15.92 -13.72
C LEU A 145 -23.04 -16.46 -12.34
N GLN A 146 -23.47 -17.68 -11.99
CA GLN A 146 -23.09 -18.32 -10.74
C GLN A 146 -21.61 -18.70 -10.69
N CYS A 147 -21.05 -19.25 -11.77
CA CYS A 147 -19.61 -19.47 -11.89
C CYS A 147 -18.81 -18.16 -11.77
N ARG A 148 -19.29 -17.08 -12.41
CA ARG A 148 -18.65 -15.76 -12.32
C ARG A 148 -18.70 -15.19 -10.90
N TRP A 149 -19.82 -15.36 -10.21
CA TRP A 149 -19.98 -14.91 -8.82
C TRP A 149 -19.04 -15.68 -7.87
N GLN A 150 -18.92 -17.00 -8.03
CA GLN A 150 -17.98 -17.82 -7.27
C GLN A 150 -16.52 -17.40 -7.47
N TRP A 151 -16.15 -17.07 -8.71
CA TRP A 151 -14.82 -16.53 -9.00
C TRP A 151 -14.58 -15.18 -8.30
N LEU A 152 -15.55 -14.25 -8.36
CA LEU A 152 -15.45 -12.95 -7.69
C LEU A 152 -15.30 -13.08 -6.17
N GLN A 153 -16.00 -14.03 -5.54
CA GLN A 153 -15.84 -14.33 -4.12
C GLN A 153 -14.46 -14.90 -3.79
N SER A 154 -13.92 -15.78 -4.65
CA SER A 154 -12.57 -16.34 -4.48
C SER A 154 -11.42 -15.33 -4.69
N ALA A 155 -11.66 -14.30 -5.50
CA ALA A 155 -10.69 -13.23 -5.75
C ALA A 155 -10.69 -12.15 -4.66
N ASN A 156 -11.76 -12.06 -3.86
CA ASN A 156 -11.97 -11.04 -2.83
C ASN A 156 -11.76 -11.57 -1.39
N GLY A 157 -11.44 -12.86 -1.21
CA GLY A 157 -11.13 -13.48 0.09
C GLY A 157 -9.63 -13.68 0.29
#